data_AF-A0A8H3X1J8-F1
#
_entry.id   AF-A0A8H3X1J8-F1
#
_cell.length_a   1.000
_cell.length_b   1.000
_cell.length_c   1.000
_cell.angle_alpha   90.00
_cell.angle_beta   90.00
_cell.angle_gamma   90.00
#
_symmetry.space_group_name_H-M   'P 1'
#
loop_
_entity.id
_entity.type
_entity.pdbx_description
1 polymer ?
#
loop_
_entity_poly.entity_id
_entity_poly.type
_entity_poly.pdbx_seq_one_letter_code
_entity_poly.pdbx_strand_id
1 'polypeptide(L)'
;MYDNDGHKTDNIYLDVNPSSLDINQPKWTDLTQNAQTPSRSPFASACLGGANKDIIFLLGHLDPNNSITNYTIVYAFNTTSQIWSNPQVNGSLPLSRQQFQAVSDSDGKIYMFGGFKAATSVVLNDNFIFNSLNLNWIKGPALNASPARVDFSATLLNNGLILYFGSTNASDTSNYNIHAIPAYNTNTNDWTYMPIISDFIPAPRNGHSAVLSPDGFVIVYGGNGINTSIFEALVVLDTNVSPYNGTINQ
;
A
#
# COMPACT_ATOMS: atom_id res chain seq x y z
N MET A 1 -8.29 18.36 -16.51
CA MET A 1 -8.12 19.78 -16.15
C MET A 1 -6.65 19.95 -15.83
N TYR A 2 -6.12 21.17 -15.86
CA TYR A 2 -4.75 21.38 -15.38
C TYR A 2 -4.82 21.73 -13.89
N ASP A 3 -3.89 21.23 -13.08
CA ASP A 3 -3.67 21.81 -11.76
C ASP A 3 -3.13 23.25 -11.90
N ASN A 4 -2.99 23.95 -10.78
CA ASN A 4 -2.52 25.34 -10.76
C ASN A 4 -1.11 25.52 -11.36
N ASP A 5 -0.41 24.43 -11.63
CA ASP A 5 0.96 24.40 -12.17
C ASP A 5 1.04 23.85 -13.60
N GLY A 6 -0.11 23.64 -14.26
CA GLY A 6 -0.14 23.19 -15.64
C GLY A 6 0.05 21.68 -15.83
N HIS A 7 -0.09 20.86 -14.78
CA HIS A 7 -0.11 19.39 -14.92
C HIS A 7 -1.52 18.89 -15.21
N LYS A 8 -1.63 17.99 -16.19
CA LYS A 8 -2.91 17.37 -16.54
C LYS A 8 -3.33 16.45 -15.39
N THR A 9 -4.41 16.80 -14.71
CA THR A 9 -5.11 15.90 -13.80
C THR A 9 -6.08 15.08 -14.62
N ASP A 10 -5.87 13.77 -14.66
CA ASP A 10 -6.76 12.82 -15.30
C ASP A 10 -7.42 11.99 -14.18
N ASN A 11 -8.76 11.91 -14.20
CA ASN A 11 -9.55 11.01 -13.36
C ASN A 11 -10.31 10.07 -14.29
N ILE A 12 -9.71 8.93 -14.59
CA ILE A 12 -10.30 7.92 -15.47
C ILE A 12 -10.61 6.66 -14.68
N TYR A 13 -11.72 6.01 -14.98
CA TYR A 13 -12.01 4.67 -14.43
C TYR A 13 -12.49 3.71 -15.51
N LEU A 14 -12.25 2.43 -15.25
CA LEU A 14 -12.73 1.31 -16.03
C LEU A 14 -13.70 0.51 -15.17
N ASP A 15 -14.93 0.33 -15.66
CA ASP A 15 -15.87 -0.61 -15.05
C ASP A 15 -15.44 -2.03 -15.41
N VAL A 16 -15.00 -2.79 -14.39
CA VAL A 16 -14.55 -4.18 -14.53
C VAL A 16 -15.66 -5.19 -14.22
N ASN A 17 -16.92 -4.74 -14.09
CA ASN A 17 -18.05 -5.64 -13.93
C ASN A 17 -18.19 -6.54 -15.18
N PRO A 18 -18.22 -7.88 -15.03
CA PRO A 18 -18.29 -8.80 -16.16
C PRO A 18 -19.51 -8.59 -17.07
N SER A 19 -20.58 -8.01 -16.54
CA SER A 19 -21.80 -7.73 -17.32
C SER A 19 -21.69 -6.50 -18.24
N SER A 20 -20.75 -5.59 -17.98
CA SER A 20 -20.54 -4.34 -18.73
C SER A 20 -19.18 -4.26 -19.43
N LEU A 21 -18.19 -5.06 -19.01
CA LEU A 21 -16.84 -5.05 -19.55
C LEU A 21 -16.75 -5.78 -20.90
N ASP A 22 -16.44 -5.03 -21.95
CA ASP A 22 -15.92 -5.58 -23.21
C ASP A 22 -14.39 -5.66 -23.14
N ILE A 23 -13.84 -6.86 -22.98
CA ILE A 23 -12.38 -7.07 -22.87
C ILE A 23 -11.62 -6.74 -24.15
N ASN A 24 -12.29 -6.75 -25.32
CA ASN A 24 -11.65 -6.44 -26.59
C ASN A 24 -11.67 -4.93 -26.87
N GLN A 25 -12.58 -4.20 -26.25
CA GLN A 25 -12.72 -2.75 -26.35
C GLN A 25 -13.07 -2.14 -24.98
N PRO A 26 -12.13 -2.14 -24.02
CA PRO A 26 -12.40 -1.61 -22.68
C PRO A 26 -12.77 -0.14 -22.76
N LYS A 27 -13.91 0.22 -22.20
CA LYS A 27 -14.42 1.59 -22.19
C LYS A 27 -13.96 2.31 -20.93
N TRP A 28 -13.01 3.22 -21.11
CA TRP A 28 -12.57 4.14 -20.08
C TRP A 28 -13.51 5.34 -20.00
N THR A 29 -13.97 5.67 -18.79
CA THR A 29 -14.78 6.86 -18.54
C THR A 29 -13.90 7.96 -17.95
N ASP A 30 -13.94 9.14 -18.56
CA ASP A 30 -13.25 10.33 -18.08
C ASP A 30 -14.15 11.15 -17.15
N LEU A 31 -13.80 11.19 -15.87
CA LEU A 31 -14.47 11.94 -14.80
C LEU A 31 -13.76 13.24 -14.46
N THR A 32 -12.75 13.63 -15.23
CA THR A 32 -11.88 14.77 -14.95
C THR A 32 -12.62 16.10 -14.82
N GLN A 33 -13.77 16.26 -15.49
CA GLN A 33 -14.59 17.48 -15.40
C GLN A 33 -15.55 17.46 -14.19
N ASN A 34 -15.86 16.29 -13.65
CA ASN A 34 -16.92 16.11 -12.65
C ASN A 34 -16.38 16.17 -11.21
N ALA A 35 -15.07 15.98 -11.02
CA ALA A 35 -14.46 15.99 -9.71
C ALA A 35 -13.10 16.72 -9.74
N GLN A 36 -12.89 17.63 -8.80
CA GLN A 36 -11.57 18.22 -8.59
C GLN A 36 -10.63 17.13 -8.08
N THR A 37 -9.84 16.56 -8.99
CA THR A 37 -8.88 15.51 -8.68
C THR A 37 -7.81 16.04 -7.73
N PRO A 38 -7.41 15.27 -6.71
CA PRO A 38 -6.19 15.54 -5.96
C PRO A 38 -5.01 15.76 -6.91
N SER A 39 -4.39 16.93 -6.86
CA SER A 39 -3.18 17.20 -7.64
C SER A 39 -1.98 16.49 -7.02
N ARG A 40 -1.03 16.06 -7.87
CA ARG A 40 0.33 15.69 -7.49
C ARG A 40 0.44 14.67 -6.34
N SER A 41 -0.18 13.49 -6.43
CA SER A 41 0.02 12.43 -5.42
C SER A 41 0.82 11.22 -5.94
N PRO A 42 2.04 11.40 -6.49
CA PRO A 42 2.83 10.26 -6.95
C PRO A 42 3.18 9.35 -5.78
N PHE A 43 3.19 8.03 -6.01
CA PHE A 43 3.53 7.03 -5.01
C PHE A 43 2.67 7.07 -3.72
N ALA A 44 1.47 7.67 -3.81
CA ALA A 44 0.44 7.56 -2.80
C ALA A 44 -0.16 6.15 -2.79
N SER A 45 -0.74 5.76 -1.66
CA SER A 45 -1.42 4.48 -1.53
C SER A 45 -2.94 4.67 -1.54
N ALA A 46 -3.66 3.79 -2.24
CA ALA A 46 -5.12 3.80 -2.29
C ALA A 46 -5.70 2.57 -1.60
N CYS A 47 -6.79 2.76 -0.85
CA CYS A 47 -7.49 1.70 -0.12
C CYS A 47 -8.99 1.94 -0.12
N LEU A 48 -9.79 0.86 -0.12
CA LEU A 48 -11.23 0.97 0.09
C LEU A 48 -11.54 1.22 1.57
N GLY A 49 -12.60 1.98 1.82
CA GLY A 49 -13.09 2.25 3.16
C GLY A 49 -14.51 2.81 3.14
N GLY A 50 -14.93 3.33 4.30
CA GLY A 50 -16.31 3.74 4.53
C GLY A 50 -17.20 2.54 4.88
N ALA A 51 -18.37 2.83 5.46
CA ALA A 51 -19.27 1.80 6.01
C ALA A 51 -19.74 0.79 4.95
N ASN A 52 -19.86 1.23 3.70
CA ASN A 52 -20.32 0.40 2.58
C ASN A 52 -19.18 0.02 1.62
N LYS A 53 -17.92 0.31 1.97
CA LYS A 53 -16.75 0.15 1.07
C LYS A 53 -16.92 0.88 -0.27
N ASP A 54 -17.61 2.02 -0.23
CA ASP A 54 -17.95 2.87 -1.36
C ASP A 54 -17.04 4.09 -1.49
N ILE A 55 -16.04 4.21 -0.60
CA ILE A 55 -15.04 5.28 -0.63
C ILE A 55 -13.67 4.69 -0.94
N ILE A 56 -13.00 5.25 -1.95
CA ILE A 56 -11.56 5.05 -2.16
C ILE A 56 -10.82 6.16 -1.43
N PHE A 57 -10.04 5.79 -0.43
CA PHE A 57 -9.12 6.71 0.25
C PHE A 57 -7.78 6.70 -0.47
N LEU A 58 -7.29 7.89 -0.82
CA LEU A 58 -5.95 8.10 -1.32
C LEU A 58 -5.11 8.76 -0.21
N LEU A 59 -4.12 8.02 0.27
CA LEU A 59 -3.23 8.38 1.36
C LEU A 59 -1.86 8.72 0.78
N GLY A 60 -1.44 9.98 0.91
CA GLY A 60 -0.15 10.39 0.36
C GLY A 60 0.00 11.89 0.31
N HIS A 61 0.86 12.34 -0.60
CA HIS A 61 1.31 13.72 -0.65
C HIS A 61 1.60 14.16 -2.10
N LEU A 62 1.14 15.36 -2.48
CA LEU A 62 1.99 16.57 -2.63
C LEU A 62 1.09 17.81 -2.72
N ASP A 63 1.28 18.77 -1.80
CA ASP A 63 0.61 20.07 -1.86
C ASP A 63 1.17 20.85 -3.08
N PRO A 64 0.32 21.32 -4.01
CA PRO A 64 0.76 22.07 -5.20
C PRO A 64 1.53 23.35 -4.89
N ASN A 65 1.45 23.90 -3.67
CA ASN A 65 2.16 25.13 -3.30
C ASN A 65 3.56 24.89 -2.72
N ASN A 66 4.08 23.66 -2.73
CA ASN A 66 5.32 23.31 -2.04
C ASN A 66 5.28 23.65 -0.54
N SER A 67 4.08 23.83 0.01
CA SER A 67 3.86 23.99 1.44
C SER A 67 4.08 22.63 2.05
N ILE A 68 5.15 22.51 2.84
CA ILE A 68 5.54 21.27 3.49
C ILE A 68 4.45 20.97 4.52
N THR A 69 3.39 20.28 4.12
CA THR A 69 2.46 19.71 5.08
C THR A 69 3.25 18.65 5.84
N ASN A 70 3.38 18.85 7.15
CA ASN A 70 4.13 17.91 7.98
C ASN A 70 3.47 16.53 8.07
N TYR A 71 2.22 16.39 7.60
CA TYR A 71 1.37 15.23 7.78
C TYR A 71 0.82 14.68 6.46
N THR A 72 0.54 13.38 6.43
CA THR A 72 -0.10 12.69 5.30
C THR A 72 -1.48 13.29 5.04
N ILE A 73 -1.77 13.58 3.77
CA ILE A 73 -3.08 14.06 3.34
C ILE A 73 -3.98 12.86 3.03
N VAL A 74 -5.27 12.99 3.35
CA VAL A 74 -6.29 11.99 3.06
C VAL A 74 -7.26 12.60 2.07
N TYR A 75 -7.28 12.07 0.85
CA TYR A 75 -8.35 12.32 -0.11
C TYR A 75 -9.33 11.16 -0.11
N ALA A 76 -10.60 11.45 -0.35
CA ALA A 76 -11.66 10.47 -0.41
C ALA A 76 -12.46 10.63 -1.70
N PHE A 77 -12.51 9.58 -2.51
CA PHE A 77 -13.35 9.50 -3.69
C PHE A 77 -14.58 8.65 -3.41
N ASN A 78 -15.76 9.25 -3.47
CA ASN A 78 -17.00 8.51 -3.38
C ASN A 78 -17.30 7.85 -4.72
N THR A 79 -17.33 6.53 -4.76
CA THR A 79 -17.53 5.74 -5.98
C THR A 79 -18.95 5.81 -6.55
N THR A 80 -19.94 6.17 -5.71
CA THR A 80 -21.35 6.32 -6.11
C THR A 80 -21.60 7.69 -6.71
N SER A 81 -21.22 8.77 -6.02
CA SER A 81 -21.40 10.14 -6.50
C SER A 81 -20.31 10.56 -7.48
N GLN A 82 -19.20 9.80 -7.56
CA GLN A 82 -18.04 10.07 -8.40
C GLN A 82 -17.36 11.42 -8.09
N ILE A 83 -17.35 11.81 -6.81
CA ILE A 83 -16.83 13.09 -6.33
C ILE A 83 -15.65 12.86 -5.38
N TRP A 84 -14.58 13.65 -5.59
CA TRP A 84 -13.46 13.76 -4.67
C TRP A 84 -13.75 14.75 -3.54
N SER A 85 -13.22 14.46 -2.36
CA SER A 85 -13.25 15.33 -1.19
C SER A 85 -11.94 15.24 -0.41
N ASN A 86 -11.68 16.23 0.43
CA ASN A 86 -10.57 16.24 1.39
C ASN A 86 -11.19 16.33 2.80
N PRO A 87 -11.57 15.18 3.40
CA PRO A 87 -12.22 15.18 4.70
C PRO A 87 -11.28 15.65 5.81
N GLN A 88 -11.83 16.32 6.82
CA GLN A 88 -11.09 16.60 8.04
C GLN A 88 -10.82 15.29 8.79
N VAL A 89 -9.55 15.03 9.08
CA VAL A 89 -9.10 13.84 9.82
C VAL A 89 -8.60 14.23 11.21
N ASN A 90 -8.78 13.33 12.17
CA ASN A 90 -8.48 13.55 13.58
C ASN A 90 -7.43 12.57 14.11
N GLY A 91 -6.97 12.78 15.34
CA GLY A 91 -6.12 11.84 16.07
C GLY A 91 -4.62 12.04 15.85
N SER A 92 -3.86 10.94 15.93
CA SER A 92 -2.41 10.95 15.78
C SER A 92 -2.03 11.00 14.30
N LEU A 93 -1.85 12.19 13.76
CA LEU A 93 -1.57 12.36 12.33
C LEU A 93 -0.17 11.83 11.97
N PRO A 94 -0.06 10.94 10.99
CA PRO A 94 1.23 10.45 10.53
C PRO A 94 1.97 11.53 9.74
N LEU A 95 3.31 11.50 9.82
CA LEU A 95 4.16 12.37 9.01
C LEU A 95 3.91 12.15 7.51
N SER A 96 4.00 13.23 6.73
CA SER A 96 3.94 13.17 5.26
C SER A 96 4.98 12.20 4.71
N ARG A 97 4.54 11.32 3.80
CA ARG A 97 5.33 10.21 3.26
C ARG A 97 4.77 9.70 1.94
N GLN A 98 5.61 9.01 1.19
CA GLN A 98 5.31 8.35 -0.09
C GLN A 98 5.90 6.94 -0.12
N GLN A 99 5.68 6.17 -1.20
CA GLN A 99 6.35 4.87 -1.42
C GLN A 99 6.09 3.82 -0.31
N PHE A 100 4.90 3.89 0.29
CA PHE A 100 4.36 2.86 1.17
C PHE A 100 3.14 2.21 0.49
N GLN A 101 2.78 1.01 0.93
CA GLN A 101 1.51 0.39 0.58
C GLN A 101 0.67 0.22 1.84
N ALA A 102 -0.50 0.85 1.86
CA ALA A 102 -1.53 0.62 2.85
C ALA A 102 -2.44 -0.54 2.43
N VAL A 103 -3.09 -1.14 3.42
CA VAL A 103 -4.11 -2.19 3.21
C VAL A 103 -5.31 -1.95 4.12
N SER A 104 -6.52 -2.27 3.63
CA SER A 104 -7.77 -2.12 4.37
C SER A 104 -8.32 -3.46 4.84
N ASP A 105 -8.75 -3.55 6.09
CA ASP A 105 -9.51 -4.71 6.60
C ASP A 105 -11.01 -4.62 6.28
N SER A 106 -11.77 -5.66 6.68
CA SER A 106 -13.22 -5.69 6.53
C SER A 106 -13.97 -4.70 7.42
N ASP A 107 -13.34 -4.25 8.51
CA ASP A 107 -13.93 -3.35 9.52
C ASP A 107 -13.75 -1.87 9.14
N GLY A 108 -13.11 -1.59 8.00
CA GLY A 108 -12.82 -0.24 7.55
C GLY A 108 -11.59 0.39 8.21
N LYS A 109 -10.69 -0.41 8.80
CA LYS A 109 -9.38 0.07 9.23
C LYS A 109 -8.39 -0.03 8.08
N ILE A 110 -7.60 1.02 7.89
CA ILE A 110 -6.56 1.11 6.88
C ILE A 110 -5.22 1.20 7.60
N TYR A 111 -4.33 0.25 7.32
CA TYR A 111 -3.05 0.08 7.98
C TYR A 111 -1.95 0.69 7.12
N MET A 112 -1.15 1.57 7.71
CA MET A 112 -0.06 2.28 7.05
C MET A 112 1.24 2.06 7.82
N PHE A 113 2.26 1.56 7.12
CA PHE A 113 3.57 1.31 7.70
C PHE A 113 4.69 1.88 6.82
N GLY A 114 5.76 2.35 7.44
CA GLY A 114 6.97 2.76 6.75
C GLY A 114 6.76 3.90 5.74
N GLY A 115 7.48 3.85 4.61
CA GLY A 115 7.44 4.87 3.57
C GLY A 115 8.58 5.90 3.68
N PHE A 116 8.67 6.77 2.67
CA PHE A 116 9.72 7.76 2.51
C PHE A 116 9.20 9.16 2.79
N LYS A 117 9.80 9.87 3.74
CA LYS A 117 9.55 11.30 3.96
C LYS A 117 10.50 12.12 3.09
N ALA A 118 10.00 12.55 1.93
CA ALA A 118 10.78 13.28 0.93
C ALA A 118 11.44 14.56 1.46
N ALA A 119 10.72 15.34 2.28
CA ALA A 119 11.20 16.61 2.83
C ALA A 119 12.50 16.48 3.66
N THR A 120 12.74 15.32 4.27
CA THR A 120 13.92 15.08 5.11
C THR A 120 14.78 13.92 4.61
N SER A 121 14.42 13.30 3.48
CA SER A 121 15.06 12.09 2.95
C SER A 121 15.18 10.94 3.98
N VAL A 122 14.13 10.74 4.80
CA VAL A 122 14.11 9.72 5.85
C VAL A 122 13.18 8.58 5.47
N VAL A 123 13.66 7.34 5.62
CA VAL A 123 12.82 6.14 5.56
C VAL A 123 12.23 5.88 6.94
N LEU A 124 10.92 5.64 7.00
CA LEU A 124 10.16 5.50 8.23
C LEU A 124 9.92 4.01 8.56
N ASN A 125 9.64 3.72 9.83
CA ASN A 125 9.26 2.40 10.36
C ASN A 125 8.13 2.48 11.39
N ASP A 126 7.40 3.59 11.43
CA ASP A 126 6.23 3.76 12.28
C ASP A 126 4.99 3.14 11.63
N ASN A 127 4.09 2.65 12.48
CA ASN A 127 2.81 2.08 12.09
C ASN A 127 1.67 3.03 12.49
N PHE A 128 0.69 3.19 11.60
CA PHE A 128 -0.50 3.99 11.82
C PHE A 128 -1.72 3.25 11.31
N ILE A 129 -2.83 3.42 12.01
CA ILE A 129 -4.11 2.80 11.65
C ILE A 129 -5.12 3.93 11.49
N PHE A 130 -5.71 4.03 10.31
CA PHE A 130 -6.80 4.96 10.02
C PHE A 130 -8.12 4.23 10.07
N ASN A 131 -9.02 4.66 10.95
CA ASN A 131 -10.39 4.18 10.93
C ASN A 131 -11.18 5.03 9.92
N SER A 132 -11.54 4.42 8.79
CA SER A 132 -12.25 5.09 7.70
C SER A 132 -13.71 5.44 8.03
N LEU A 133 -14.29 4.86 9.08
CA LEU A 133 -15.67 5.10 9.49
C LEU A 133 -15.82 6.40 10.29
N ASN A 134 -14.80 6.76 11.07
CA ASN A 134 -14.80 7.96 11.91
C ASN A 134 -13.65 8.94 11.58
N LEU A 135 -12.88 8.65 10.54
CA LEU A 135 -11.81 9.48 10.00
C LEU A 135 -10.74 9.82 11.06
N ASN A 136 -10.38 8.84 11.88
CA ASN A 136 -9.45 8.99 12.97
C ASN A 136 -8.19 8.14 12.78
N TRP A 137 -7.03 8.78 12.98
CA TRP A 137 -5.74 8.12 13.01
C TRP A 137 -5.32 7.76 14.43
N ILE A 138 -4.81 6.55 14.59
CA ILE A 138 -4.09 6.11 15.79
C ILE A 138 -2.70 5.65 15.42
N LYS A 139 -1.73 5.90 16.31
CA LYS A 139 -0.38 5.35 16.17
C LYS A 139 -0.37 3.91 16.69
N GLY A 140 0.07 2.98 15.85
CA GLY A 140 0.23 1.57 16.21
C GLY A 140 1.46 1.33 17.10
N PRO A 141 1.64 0.10 17.59
CA PRO A 141 2.79 -0.28 18.39
C PRO A 141 4.09 -0.25 17.56
N ALA A 142 5.20 -0.02 18.24
CA ALA A 142 6.55 -0.05 17.67
C ALA A 142 7.39 -1.24 18.15
N LEU A 143 6.94 -1.96 19.20
CA LEU A 143 7.66 -3.12 19.71
C LEU A 143 7.70 -4.21 18.64
N ASN A 144 8.90 -4.75 18.37
CA ASN A 144 9.16 -5.76 17.34
C ASN A 144 8.77 -5.35 15.91
N ALA A 145 8.52 -4.07 15.66
CA ALA A 145 8.21 -3.59 14.33
C ALA A 145 9.32 -3.94 13.33
N SER A 146 8.93 -4.13 12.07
CA SER A 146 9.93 -4.25 11.01
C SER A 146 10.89 -3.05 11.01
N PRO A 147 12.15 -3.24 10.60
CA PRO A 147 13.01 -2.13 10.20
C PRO A 147 12.37 -1.22 9.17
N ALA A 148 12.91 -0.01 9.05
CA ALA A 148 12.45 1.03 8.14
C ALA A 148 12.53 0.58 6.68
N ARG A 149 11.42 0.67 5.94
CA ARG A 149 11.29 0.15 4.58
C ARG A 149 10.39 1.00 3.68
N VAL A 150 10.69 1.02 2.39
CA VAL A 150 9.92 1.68 1.32
C VAL A 150 9.93 0.81 0.05
N ASP A 151 9.02 1.07 -0.88
CA ASP A 151 8.84 0.30 -2.12
C ASP A 151 8.66 -1.22 -1.90
N PHE A 152 8.16 -1.57 -0.72
CA PHE A 152 7.73 -2.91 -0.34
C PHE A 152 6.29 -3.14 -0.79
N SER A 153 5.85 -4.39 -0.76
CA SER A 153 4.42 -4.72 -0.86
C SER A 153 3.83 -5.10 0.49
N ALA A 154 2.58 -4.71 0.72
CA ALA A 154 1.78 -5.11 1.88
C ALA A 154 0.58 -5.95 1.43
N THR A 155 0.40 -7.12 2.03
CA THR A 155 -0.71 -8.03 1.71
C THR A 155 -1.43 -8.45 2.98
N LEU A 156 -2.71 -8.09 3.12
CA LEU A 156 -3.57 -8.57 4.20
C LEU A 156 -4.06 -9.99 3.89
N LEU A 157 -3.73 -10.95 4.76
CA LEU A 157 -4.17 -12.33 4.71
C LEU A 157 -5.57 -12.51 5.33
N ASN A 158 -6.25 -13.59 4.95
CA ASN A 158 -7.58 -13.94 5.47
C ASN A 158 -7.62 -14.13 6.99
N ASN A 159 -6.49 -14.42 7.63
CA ASN A 159 -6.37 -14.58 9.08
C ASN A 159 -6.06 -13.28 9.84
N GLY A 160 -6.01 -12.12 9.14
CA GLY A 160 -5.72 -10.82 9.76
C GLY A 160 -4.22 -10.50 9.89
N LEU A 161 -3.32 -11.32 9.35
CA LEU A 161 -1.91 -10.93 9.25
C LEU A 161 -1.69 -10.05 8.01
N ILE A 162 -0.96 -8.96 8.15
CA ILE A 162 -0.45 -8.17 7.03
C ILE A 162 1.01 -8.56 6.82
N LEU A 163 1.34 -9.14 5.67
CA LEU A 163 2.73 -9.46 5.31
C LEU A 163 3.39 -8.28 4.60
N TYR A 164 4.63 -7.97 4.98
CA TYR A 164 5.44 -6.92 4.35
C TYR A 164 6.62 -7.54 3.59
N PHE A 165 6.57 -7.50 2.27
CA PHE A 165 7.53 -8.20 1.40
C PHE A 165 8.40 -7.22 0.59
N GLY A 166 9.70 -7.52 0.47
CA GLY A 166 10.69 -6.69 -0.24
C GLY A 166 10.92 -5.29 0.35
N SER A 167 11.87 -4.52 -0.18
CA SER A 167 12.20 -3.13 0.22
C SER A 167 13.36 -2.60 -0.64
N THR A 168 13.41 -1.30 -0.97
CA THR A 168 14.59 -0.63 -1.58
C THR A 168 15.72 -0.41 -0.57
N ASN A 169 15.40 -0.31 0.72
CA ASN A 169 16.39 -0.07 1.77
C ASN A 169 17.18 -1.34 2.15
N ALA A 170 17.22 -2.31 1.22
CA ALA A 170 17.89 -3.59 1.35
C ALA A 170 19.39 -3.52 1.00
N SER A 171 19.96 -2.34 0.75
CA SER A 171 21.41 -2.15 0.67
C SER A 171 22.10 -2.47 2.01
N ASP A 172 21.37 -2.35 3.12
CA ASP A 172 21.78 -2.88 4.42
C ASP A 172 20.98 -4.16 4.77
N THR A 173 21.42 -5.28 4.21
CA THR A 173 20.84 -6.61 4.48
C THR A 173 21.07 -7.09 5.92
N SER A 174 21.96 -6.44 6.70
CA SER A 174 22.27 -6.86 8.07
C SER A 174 21.09 -6.71 9.03
N ASN A 175 20.15 -5.84 8.71
CA ASN A 175 18.99 -5.52 9.53
C ASN A 175 17.73 -6.32 9.17
N TYR A 176 17.74 -7.15 8.12
CA TYR A 176 16.56 -7.89 7.68
C TYR A 176 16.69 -9.38 7.98
N ASN A 177 15.66 -9.95 8.62
CA ASN A 177 15.56 -11.39 8.80
C ASN A 177 15.22 -12.05 7.45
N ILE A 178 16.22 -12.65 6.79
CA ILE A 178 16.01 -13.33 5.50
C ILE A 178 15.22 -14.65 5.63
N HIS A 179 15.06 -15.17 6.84
CA HIS A 179 14.33 -16.41 7.13
C HIS A 179 12.92 -16.16 7.70
N ALA A 180 12.47 -14.91 7.73
CA ALA A 180 11.10 -14.61 8.14
C ALA A 180 10.58 -13.33 7.49
N ILE A 181 9.29 -13.33 7.18
CA ILE A 181 8.60 -12.16 6.63
C ILE A 181 8.02 -11.36 7.79
N PRO A 182 8.35 -10.06 7.95
CA PRO A 182 7.70 -9.24 8.96
C PRO A 182 6.20 -9.18 8.71
N ALA A 183 5.43 -9.32 9.79
CA ALA A 183 3.98 -9.30 9.73
C ALA A 183 3.39 -8.45 10.85
N TYR A 184 2.25 -7.83 10.57
CA TYR A 184 1.42 -7.15 11.57
C TYR A 184 0.14 -7.93 11.78
N ASN A 185 -0.17 -8.31 13.02
CA ASN A 185 -1.41 -9.00 13.34
C ASN A 185 -2.48 -7.98 13.71
N THR A 186 -3.52 -7.86 12.87
CA THR A 186 -4.60 -6.89 13.07
C THR A 186 -5.52 -7.25 14.23
N ASN A 187 -5.56 -8.53 14.63
CA ASN A 187 -6.42 -9.01 15.71
C ASN A 187 -5.81 -8.72 17.09
N THR A 188 -4.51 -8.94 17.24
CA THR A 188 -3.76 -8.71 18.49
C THR A 188 -3.11 -7.33 18.54
N ASN A 189 -3.10 -6.61 17.41
CA ASN A 189 -2.52 -5.28 17.29
C ASN A 189 -1.05 -5.26 17.71
N ASP A 190 -0.25 -6.17 17.14
CA ASP A 190 1.18 -6.32 17.41
C ASP A 190 1.96 -6.80 16.18
N TRP A 191 3.28 -6.65 16.25
CA TRP A 191 4.21 -7.10 15.23
C TRP A 191 4.73 -8.51 15.53
N THR A 192 4.88 -9.30 14.48
CA THR A 192 5.45 -10.63 14.52
C THR A 192 6.28 -10.88 13.25
N TYR A 193 6.91 -12.05 13.16
CA TYR A 193 7.67 -12.49 11.99
C TYR A 193 7.20 -13.89 11.62
N MET A 194 6.75 -14.06 10.37
CA MET A 194 6.31 -15.35 9.86
C MET A 194 7.51 -16.12 9.30
N PRO A 195 7.89 -17.26 9.90
CA PRO A 195 9.04 -18.02 9.43
C PRO A 195 8.79 -18.57 8.03
N ILE A 196 9.84 -18.63 7.22
CA ILE A 196 9.81 -19.26 5.89
C ILE A 196 10.74 -20.49 5.89
N ILE A 197 10.43 -21.49 5.06
CA ILE A 197 11.28 -22.67 4.89
C ILE A 197 12.65 -22.23 4.32
N SER A 198 13.74 -22.79 4.86
CA SER A 198 15.13 -22.37 4.56
C SER A 198 15.49 -22.39 3.07
N ASP A 199 14.86 -23.28 2.31
CA ASP A 199 15.16 -23.48 0.89
C ASP A 199 14.45 -22.45 -0.01
N PHE A 200 13.54 -21.67 0.57
CA PHE A 200 12.85 -20.56 -0.06
C PHE A 200 13.25 -19.23 0.61
N ILE A 201 14.28 -18.59 0.07
CA ILE A 201 14.70 -17.24 0.47
C ILE A 201 14.58 -16.34 -0.76
N PRO A 202 13.51 -15.53 -0.86
CA PRO A 202 13.35 -14.66 -2.01
C PRO A 202 14.43 -13.58 -2.01
N ALA A 203 15.04 -13.36 -3.17
CA ALA A 203 16.00 -12.29 -3.34
C ALA A 203 15.37 -10.93 -2.99
N PRO A 204 16.10 -10.02 -2.33
CA PRO A 204 15.62 -8.68 -2.05
C PRO A 204 15.16 -7.97 -3.32
N ARG A 205 13.97 -7.37 -3.26
CA ARG A 205 13.34 -6.69 -4.40
C ARG A 205 12.50 -5.50 -3.97
N ASN A 206 12.30 -4.55 -4.87
CA ASN A 206 11.50 -3.36 -4.64
C ASN A 206 10.64 -3.00 -5.87
N GLY A 207 9.56 -2.25 -5.67
CA GLY A 207 8.66 -1.84 -6.76
C GLY A 207 7.96 -3.02 -7.45
N HIS A 208 7.86 -4.16 -6.76
CA HIS A 208 7.10 -5.33 -7.19
C HIS A 208 5.64 -5.17 -6.79
N SER A 209 4.76 -5.99 -7.36
CA SER A 209 3.37 -6.13 -6.92
C SER A 209 3.18 -7.45 -6.18
N ALA A 210 2.29 -7.44 -5.19
CA ALA A 210 1.86 -8.64 -4.46
C ALA A 210 0.34 -8.68 -4.33
N VAL A 211 -0.24 -9.86 -4.48
CA VAL A 211 -1.68 -10.10 -4.30
C VAL A 211 -1.93 -11.40 -3.54
N LEU A 212 -2.97 -11.41 -2.70
CA LEU A 212 -3.49 -12.62 -2.10
C LEU A 212 -4.47 -13.31 -3.05
N SER A 213 -4.24 -14.59 -3.32
CA SER A 213 -5.19 -15.45 -4.01
C SER A 213 -6.27 -15.99 -3.05
N PRO A 214 -7.47 -16.36 -3.56
CA PRO A 214 -8.52 -16.97 -2.74
C PRO A 214 -8.08 -18.22 -1.98
N ASP A 215 -7.15 -18.98 -2.54
CA ASP A 215 -6.63 -20.23 -1.99
C ASP A 215 -5.51 -20.02 -0.95
N GLY A 216 -5.23 -18.77 -0.53
CA GLY A 216 -4.27 -18.48 0.52
C GLY A 216 -2.80 -18.41 0.06
N PHE A 217 -2.55 -18.30 -1.25
CA PHE A 217 -1.21 -18.01 -1.77
C PHE A 217 -1.01 -16.52 -1.97
N VAL A 218 0.15 -15.99 -1.53
CA VAL A 218 0.60 -14.65 -1.91
C VAL A 218 1.45 -14.77 -3.17
N ILE A 219 1.03 -14.08 -4.22
CA ILE A 219 1.69 -14.07 -5.52
C ILE A 219 2.42 -12.74 -5.67
N VAL A 220 3.73 -12.79 -5.85
CA VAL A 220 4.61 -11.63 -6.01
C VAL A 220 5.25 -11.65 -7.40
N TYR A 221 5.17 -10.54 -8.12
CA TYR A 221 5.68 -10.44 -9.48
C TYR A 221 6.38 -9.10 -9.75
N GLY A 222 7.39 -9.15 -10.61
CA GLY A 222 8.12 -7.98 -11.07
C GLY A 222 9.06 -7.39 -10.02
N GLY A 223 9.29 -6.09 -10.17
CA GLY A 223 10.19 -5.29 -9.34
C GLY A 223 11.64 -5.32 -9.83
N ASN A 224 12.48 -4.61 -9.09
CA ASN A 224 13.91 -4.50 -9.34
C ASN A 224 14.67 -5.22 -8.24
N GLY A 225 15.81 -5.81 -8.58
CA GLY A 225 16.75 -6.33 -7.58
C GLY A 225 17.79 -5.29 -7.21
N ILE A 226 18.52 -5.54 -6.12
CA ILE A 226 19.59 -4.62 -5.67
C ILE A 226 20.65 -4.39 -6.76
N ASN A 227 20.96 -5.44 -7.54
CA ASN A 227 22.00 -5.41 -8.59
C ASN A 227 21.49 -5.83 -9.97
N THR A 228 20.18 -5.99 -10.14
CA THR A 228 19.57 -6.47 -11.40
C THR A 228 18.43 -5.56 -11.79
N SER A 229 18.40 -5.19 -13.08
CA SER A 229 17.48 -4.17 -13.57
C SER A 229 16.02 -4.58 -13.51
N ILE A 230 15.67 -5.88 -13.59
CA ILE A 230 14.29 -6.38 -13.55
C ILE A 230 14.28 -7.81 -12.98
N PHE A 231 13.32 -8.14 -12.12
CA PHE A 231 12.98 -9.52 -11.77
C PHE A 231 11.77 -9.99 -12.60
N GLU A 232 11.97 -10.98 -13.46
CA GLU A 232 10.88 -11.67 -14.17
C GLU A 232 10.31 -12.84 -13.35
N ALA A 233 10.94 -13.17 -12.23
CA ALA A 233 10.59 -14.33 -11.43
C ALA A 233 9.29 -14.13 -10.63
N LEU A 234 8.33 -15.03 -10.88
CA LEU A 234 7.10 -15.17 -10.12
C LEU A 234 7.42 -15.89 -8.80
N VAL A 235 7.15 -15.22 -7.69
CA VAL A 235 7.23 -15.81 -6.36
C VAL A 235 5.83 -16.17 -5.90
N VAL A 236 5.63 -17.42 -5.51
CA VAL A 236 4.37 -17.90 -4.93
C VAL A 236 4.65 -18.37 -3.51
N LEU A 237 3.99 -17.76 -2.53
CA LEU A 237 4.14 -18.06 -1.11
C LEU A 237 2.84 -18.72 -0.59
N ASP A 238 2.91 -19.98 -0.19
CA ASP A 238 1.84 -20.69 0.50
C ASP A 238 1.75 -20.22 1.95
N THR A 239 0.68 -19.50 2.28
CA THR A 239 0.42 -19.00 3.64
C THR A 239 -0.47 -19.93 4.47
N ASN A 240 -0.84 -21.11 3.94
CA ASN A 240 -1.65 -22.09 4.64
C ASN A 240 -0.83 -23.04 5.53
N VAL A 241 0.49 -23.03 5.39
CA VAL A 241 1.43 -23.85 6.16
C VAL A 241 2.23 -23.01 7.15
N SER A 242 2.88 -23.61 8.15
CA SER A 242 3.80 -22.89 9.03
C SER A 242 5.00 -23.80 9.34
N PRO A 243 6.24 -23.42 8.99
CA PRO A 243 6.67 -22.20 8.28
C PRO A 243 6.03 -22.03 6.90
N TYR A 244 5.92 -20.78 6.42
CA TYR A 244 5.45 -20.51 5.05
C TYR A 244 6.41 -21.13 4.04
N ASN A 245 5.85 -21.72 2.99
CA ASN A 245 6.62 -22.33 1.91
C ASN A 245 6.46 -21.48 0.65
N GLY A 246 7.46 -21.44 -0.21
CA GLY A 246 7.31 -20.74 -1.48
C GLY A 246 8.11 -21.34 -2.62
N THR A 247 7.75 -20.94 -3.82
CA THR A 247 8.41 -21.34 -5.07
C THR A 247 8.78 -20.10 -5.87
N ILE A 248 9.89 -20.19 -6.60
CA ILE A 248 10.33 -19.16 -7.55
C ILE A 248 10.26 -19.78 -8.94
N ASN A 249 9.28 -19.35 -9.73
CA ASN A 249 9.15 -19.77 -11.13
C ASN A 249 9.87 -18.74 -12.01
N GLN A 250 10.86 -19.21 -12.77
CA GLN A 250 11.61 -18.43 -13.77
C GLN A 250 11.01 -18.63 -15.15
#